data_AF-A0A154BQY6-F1
#
_entry.id   AF-A0A154BQY6-F1
#
_cell.length_a   1.000
_cell.length_b   1.000
_cell.length_c   1.000
_cell.angle_alpha   90.00
_cell.angle_beta   90.00
_cell.angle_gamma   90.00
#
_symmetry.space_group_name_H-M   'P 1'
#
loop_
_entity.id
_entity.type
_entity.pdbx_description
1 polymer ?
#
loop_
_entity_poly.entity_id
_entity_poly.type
_entity_poly.pdbx_seq_one_letter_code
_entity_poly.pdbx_strand_id
1 'polypeptide(L)'
;MKNKYPKYTTEEKNKIVEEYLQGLISRKNLLEKYKVASDSMLVRWVDQYRRTGTTYDNRGKSSAGRPKKKNSLIPEEMTREELIQYVKAVEDLKKFLAYQREQKKNTD
;
A
#
# COMPACT_ATOMS: atom_id res chain seq x y z
N MET A 1 25.88 -15.79 -10.65
CA MET A 1 25.10 -16.16 -9.45
C MET A 1 23.85 -16.90 -9.88
N LYS A 2 23.66 -18.16 -9.49
CA LYS A 2 22.40 -18.88 -9.75
C LYS A 2 21.36 -18.36 -8.75
N ASN A 3 20.21 -17.92 -9.24
CA ASN A 3 19.15 -17.40 -8.38
C ASN A 3 18.64 -18.55 -7.49
N LYS A 4 18.61 -18.36 -6.16
CA LYS A 4 18.19 -19.41 -5.20
C LYS A 4 16.73 -19.84 -5.40
N TYR A 5 15.91 -19.00 -6.05
CA TYR A 5 14.48 -19.23 -6.23
C TYR A 5 14.08 -19.25 -7.72
N PRO A 6 13.16 -20.15 -8.12
CA PRO A 6 12.60 -20.15 -9.47
C PRO A 6 11.91 -18.82 -9.76
N LYS A 7 12.10 -18.31 -10.98
CA LYS A 7 11.33 -17.19 -11.49
C LYS A 7 10.17 -17.76 -12.29
N TYR A 8 8.95 -17.46 -11.86
CA TYR A 8 7.75 -17.82 -12.59
C TYR A 8 7.27 -16.67 -13.46
N THR A 9 7.01 -16.92 -14.73
CA THR A 9 6.27 -16.02 -15.62
C THR A 9 4.79 -15.97 -15.22
N THR A 10 4.04 -15.02 -15.75
CA THR A 10 2.59 -14.94 -15.54
C THR A 10 1.87 -16.18 -16.07
N GLU A 11 2.26 -16.67 -17.24
CA GLU A 11 1.69 -17.86 -17.88
C GLU A 11 1.92 -19.11 -17.02
N GLU A 12 3.14 -19.29 -16.50
CA GLU A 12 3.46 -20.40 -15.61
C GLU A 12 2.63 -20.37 -14.34
N LYS A 13 2.47 -19.19 -13.72
CA LYS A 13 1.61 -19.02 -12.53
C LYS A 13 0.16 -19.35 -12.83
N ASN A 14 -0.38 -18.91 -13.98
CA ASN A 14 -1.76 -19.19 -14.37
C ASN A 14 -1.99 -20.69 -14.55
N LYS A 15 -1.09 -21.38 -15.24
CA LYS A 15 -1.15 -22.84 -15.41
C LYS A 15 -1.16 -23.57 -14.06
N ILE A 16 -0.29 -23.17 -13.13
CA ILE A 16 -0.24 -23.77 -11.78
C ILE A 16 -1.57 -23.57 -11.04
N VAL A 17 -2.15 -22.37 -11.13
CA VAL A 17 -3.44 -22.05 -10.48
C VAL A 17 -4.58 -22.84 -11.12
N GLU A 18 -4.62 -22.97 -12.44
CA GLU A 18 -5.63 -23.77 -13.14
C GLU A 18 -5.57 -25.24 -12.74
N GLU A 19 -4.38 -25.85 -12.71
CA GLU A 19 -4.20 -27.23 -12.23
C GLU A 19 -4.65 -27.39 -10.77
N TYR A 20 -4.39 -26.40 -9.92
CA TYR A 20 -4.86 -26.38 -8.53
C TYR A 20 -6.39 -26.32 -8.44
N LEU A 21 -7.04 -25.46 -9.23
CA LEU A 21 -8.49 -25.27 -9.21
C LEU A 21 -9.23 -26.46 -9.83
N GLN A 22 -8.64 -27.15 -10.80
CA GLN A 22 -9.18 -28.40 -11.36
C GLN A 22 -9.15 -29.55 -10.34
N GLY A 23 -8.33 -29.46 -9.29
CA GLY A 23 -8.28 -30.47 -8.23
C GLY A 23 -7.66 -31.81 -8.65
N LEU A 24 -6.93 -31.85 -9.77
CA LEU A 24 -6.33 -33.07 -10.32
C LEU A 24 -5.21 -33.65 -9.46
N ILE A 25 -4.48 -32.79 -8.74
CA ILE A 25 -3.38 -33.17 -7.88
C ILE A 25 -3.48 -32.49 -6.53
N SER A 26 -3.02 -33.19 -5.49
CA SER A 26 -2.99 -32.61 -4.15
C SER A 26 -2.11 -31.37 -4.13
N ARG A 27 -2.48 -30.41 -3.29
CA ARG A 27 -1.74 -29.15 -3.10
C ARG A 27 -0.25 -29.40 -2.84
N LYS A 28 0.08 -30.38 -2.01
CA LYS A 28 1.48 -30.74 -1.68
C LYS A 28 2.25 -31.20 -2.92
N ASN A 29 1.65 -32.09 -3.71
CA ASN A 29 2.27 -32.63 -4.92
C ASN A 29 2.44 -31.55 -6.00
N LEU A 30 1.48 -30.62 -6.11
CA LEU A 30 1.58 -29.46 -7.00
C LEU A 30 2.77 -28.56 -6.63
N LEU A 31 2.92 -28.25 -5.34
CA LEU A 31 4.03 -27.41 -4.86
C LEU A 31 5.38 -28.06 -5.14
N GLU A 32 5.49 -29.37 -4.96
CA GLU A 32 6.71 -30.13 -5.25
C GLU A 32 7.02 -30.19 -6.76
N LYS A 33 6.02 -30.52 -7.59
CA LYS A 33 6.12 -30.57 -9.06
C LYS A 33 6.65 -29.27 -9.64
N TYR A 34 6.12 -28.13 -9.16
CA TYR A 34 6.48 -26.81 -9.66
C TYR A 34 7.57 -26.11 -8.84
N LYS A 35 8.14 -26.78 -7.82
CA LYS A 35 9.14 -26.24 -6.89
C LYS A 35 8.71 -24.92 -6.24
N VAL A 36 7.41 -24.77 -6.00
CA VAL A 36 6.85 -23.58 -5.37
C VAL A 36 7.24 -23.59 -3.90
N ALA A 37 7.98 -22.57 -3.49
CA ALA A 37 8.65 -22.54 -2.19
C ALA A 37 7.69 -22.51 -0.98
N SER A 38 6.46 -22.01 -1.13
CA SER A 38 5.51 -21.93 -0.03
C SER A 38 4.06 -22.01 -0.48
N ASP A 39 3.23 -22.60 0.38
CA ASP A 39 1.79 -22.64 0.22
C ASP A 39 1.17 -21.24 0.11
N SER A 40 1.67 -20.29 0.90
CA SER A 40 1.22 -18.90 0.87
C SER A 40 1.43 -18.23 -0.50
N MET A 41 2.45 -18.66 -1.26
CA MET A 41 2.68 -18.15 -2.61
C MET A 41 1.59 -18.64 -3.58
N LEU A 42 1.21 -19.91 -3.48
CA LEU A 42 0.10 -20.48 -4.26
C LEU A 42 -1.22 -19.81 -3.89
N VAL A 43 -1.52 -19.65 -2.60
CA VAL A 43 -2.76 -18.99 -2.13
C VAL A 43 -2.87 -17.57 -2.68
N ARG A 44 -1.77 -16.80 -2.68
CA ARG A 44 -1.75 -15.46 -3.28
C ARG A 44 -2.06 -15.48 -4.78
N TRP A 45 -1.49 -16.42 -5.54
CA TRP A 45 -1.77 -16.52 -6.98
C TRP A 45 -3.22 -16.92 -7.25
N VAL A 46 -3.78 -17.82 -6.44
CA VAL A 46 -5.19 -18.23 -6.55
C VAL A 46 -6.13 -17.06 -6.24
N ASP A 47 -5.88 -16.30 -5.17
CA ASP A 47 -6.69 -15.12 -4.83
C ASP A 47 -6.65 -14.07 -5.94
N GLN A 48 -5.46 -13.80 -6.45
CA GLN A 48 -5.24 -12.90 -7.57
C GLN A 48 -5.98 -13.35 -8.84
N TYR A 49 -5.84 -14.62 -9.22
CA TYR A 49 -6.53 -15.19 -10.38
C TYR A 49 -8.06 -15.13 -10.22
N ARG A 50 -8.60 -15.43 -9.03
CA ARG A 50 -10.04 -15.31 -8.76
C ARG A 50 -10.57 -13.88 -8.88
N ARG A 51 -9.75 -12.88 -8.55
CA ARG A 51 -10.14 -11.46 -8.62
C ARG A 51 -10.02 -10.87 -10.02
N THR A 52 -9.00 -11.24 -10.78
CA THR A 52 -8.65 -10.58 -12.05
C THR A 52 -8.65 -11.50 -13.27
N GLY A 53 -8.92 -12.80 -13.11
CA GLY A 53 -8.87 -13.80 -14.18
C GLY A 53 -7.45 -14.16 -14.66
N THR A 54 -6.42 -13.55 -14.08
CA THR A 54 -5.02 -13.77 -14.42
C THR A 54 -4.12 -13.37 -13.25
N THR A 55 -2.93 -13.95 -13.17
CA THR A 55 -1.87 -13.49 -12.28
C THR A 55 -1.08 -12.35 -12.91
N TYR A 56 -0.31 -11.62 -12.12
CA TYR A 56 0.57 -10.53 -12.55
C TYR A 56 1.82 -10.50 -11.68
N ASP A 57 2.94 -10.07 -12.27
CA ASP A 57 4.20 -9.85 -11.57
C ASP A 57 4.37 -8.38 -11.22
N ASN A 58 4.41 -8.08 -9.92
CA ASN A 58 4.63 -6.73 -9.40
C ASN A 58 6.08 -6.50 -8.96
N ARG A 59 7.01 -7.42 -9.25
CA ARG A 59 8.43 -7.19 -8.94
C ARG A 59 8.94 -5.95 -9.68
N GLY A 60 9.58 -5.04 -8.95
CA GLY A 60 10.14 -3.81 -9.50
C GLY A 60 9.11 -2.72 -9.83
N LYS A 61 7.80 -3.00 -9.71
CA LYS A 61 6.77 -1.95 -9.76
C LYS A 61 6.69 -1.34 -8.37
N SER A 62 7.37 -0.22 -8.16
CA SER A 62 7.05 0.63 -7.02
C SER A 62 5.55 0.92 -7.10
N SER A 63 4.79 0.65 -6.04
CA SER A 63 3.52 1.35 -5.86
C SER A 63 3.83 2.83 -6.10
N ALA A 64 3.22 3.46 -7.11
CA ALA A 64 3.41 4.89 -7.36
C ALA A 64 3.37 5.60 -6.01
N GLY A 65 4.51 6.21 -5.64
CA GLY A 65 5.00 6.29 -4.27
C GLY A 65 3.91 6.43 -3.21
N ARG A 66 3.99 5.62 -2.14
CA ARG A 66 3.23 5.89 -0.92
C ARG A 66 3.35 7.39 -0.62
N PRO A 67 2.25 8.17 -0.64
CA PRO A 67 2.36 9.61 -0.46
C PRO A 67 3.11 9.86 0.84
N LYS A 68 4.24 10.57 0.75
CA LYS A 68 4.96 11.00 1.95
C LYS A 68 3.96 11.79 2.80
N LYS A 69 3.89 11.51 4.10
CA LYS A 69 3.17 12.38 5.05
C LYS A 69 3.77 13.78 4.94
N LYS A 70 3.07 14.71 4.28
CA LYS A 70 3.40 16.14 4.28
C LYS A 70 2.95 16.72 5.63
N ASN A 71 3.66 16.37 6.70
CA ASN A 71 3.33 16.86 8.06
C ASN A 71 4.26 17.98 8.53
N SER A 72 5.15 18.50 7.68
CA SER A 72 5.92 19.72 7.98
C SER A 72 5.54 20.79 6.98
N LEU A 73 4.73 21.76 7.39
CA LEU A 73 4.71 23.04 6.69
C LEU A 73 6.10 23.66 6.90
N ILE A 74 6.79 24.01 5.81
CA ILE A 74 8.09 24.70 5.84
C ILE A 74 7.80 26.13 5.39
N PRO A 75 7.65 27.09 6.32
CA PRO A 75 7.33 28.48 5.96
C PRO A 75 8.38 29.13 5.04
N GLU A 76 9.62 28.66 5.07
CA GLU A 76 10.73 29.20 4.26
C GLU A 76 10.63 28.85 2.76
N GLU A 77 9.85 27.83 2.38
CA GLU A 77 9.66 27.42 0.98
C GLU A 77 8.38 28.00 0.37
N MET A 78 7.61 28.76 1.14
CA MET A 78 6.32 29.33 0.73
C MET A 78 6.49 30.65 -0.02
N THR A 79 5.61 30.92 -0.98
CA THR A 79 5.55 32.27 -1.58
C THR A 79 5.11 33.31 -0.54
N ARG A 80 5.38 34.59 -0.81
CA ARG A 80 5.02 35.69 0.11
C ARG A 80 3.52 35.73 0.38
N GLU A 81 2.71 35.47 -0.65
CA GLU A 81 1.25 35.47 -0.57
C GLU A 81 0.74 34.33 0.32
N GLU A 82 1.28 33.13 0.12
CA GLU A 82 0.93 31.96 0.91
C GLU A 82 1.37 32.13 2.38
N LEU A 83 2.53 32.73 2.62
CA LEU A 83 3.01 33.04 3.98
C LEU A 83 2.06 34.03 4.69
N ILE A 84 1.58 35.05 3.98
CA ILE A 84 0.58 35.99 4.52
C ILE A 84 -0.72 35.27 4.88
N GLN A 85 -1.18 34.34 4.04
CA GLN A 85 -2.37 33.55 4.34
C GLN A 85 -2.16 32.64 5.56
N TYR A 86 -0.99 32.00 5.67
CA TYR A 86 -0.64 31.17 6.81
C TYR A 86 -0.64 31.98 8.13
N VAL A 87 -0.03 33.17 8.13
CA VAL A 87 -0.01 34.05 9.31
C VAL A 87 -1.44 34.42 9.74
N LYS A 88 -2.32 34.79 8.81
CA LYS A 88 -3.73 35.09 9.11
C LYS A 88 -4.44 33.89 9.74
N ALA A 89 -4.26 32.70 9.17
CA ALA A 89 -4.87 31.49 9.72
C ALA A 89 -4.38 31.18 11.14
N VAL A 90 -3.09 31.37 11.41
CA VAL A 90 -2.51 31.20 12.76
C VAL A 90 -3.08 32.22 13.75
N GLU A 91 -3.29 33.47 13.34
CA GLU A 91 -3.90 34.50 14.18
C GLU A 91 -5.36 34.16 14.53
N ASP A 92 -6.14 33.72 13.56
CA ASP A 92 -7.54 33.36 13.78
C ASP A 92 -7.67 32.13 14.69
N LEU A 93 -6.77 31.15 14.56
CA LEU A 93 -6.68 30.04 15.51
C LEU A 93 -6.35 30.52 16.93
N LYS A 94 -5.43 31.47 17.10
CA LYS A 94 -5.11 32.05 18.42
C LYS A 94 -6.31 32.75 19.03
N LYS A 95 -7.06 33.53 18.23
CA LYS A 95 -8.30 34.19 18.67
C LYS A 95 -9.34 33.17 19.12
N PHE A 96 -9.53 32.10 18.35
CA PHE A 96 -10.46 31.04 18.69
C PHE A 96 -10.08 30.33 20.00
N LEU A 97 -8.79 30.06 20.22
CA LEU A 97 -8.31 29.47 21.47
C LEU A 97 -8.52 30.40 22.68
N ALA A 98 -8.33 31.71 22.50
CA ALA A 98 -8.61 32.70 23.55
C ALA A 98 -10.10 32.70 23.91
N TYR A 99 -10.98 32.71 22.90
CA TYR A 99 -12.43 32.61 23.10
C TYR A 99 -12.82 31.35 23.88
N GLN A 100 -12.26 30.19 23.51
CA GLN A 100 -12.53 28.94 24.24
C GLN A 100 -12.07 28.99 25.70
N ARG A 101 -10.97 29.68 26.01
CA ARG A 101 -10.50 29.87 27.38
C ARG A 101 -11.45 30.75 28.19
N GLU A 102 -12.01 31.79 27.57
CA GLU A 102 -12.99 32.68 28.22
C GLU A 102 -14.32 31.96 28.49
N GLN A 103 -14.81 31.16 27.54
CA GLN A 103 -16.00 30.34 27.77
C GLN A 103 -15.83 29.39 28.95
N LYS A 104 -14.66 28.73 29.06
CA LYS A 104 -14.35 27.82 30.18
C LYS A 104 -14.22 28.53 31.52
N LYS A 105 -13.74 29.78 31.55
CA LYS A 105 -13.68 30.58 32.80
C LYS A 105 -15.04 31.03 33.30
N ASN A 106 -16.03 31.15 32.41
CA ASN A 106 -17.39 31.56 32.76
C ASN A 106 -18.30 30.37 33.09
N THR A 107 -17.78 29.14 33.10
CA THR A 107 -18.52 27.90 33.42
C THR A 107 -18.11 27.22 34.73
N ASP A 108 -17.22 27.84 35.53
CA ASP A 108 -16.85 27.46 36.91
C ASP A 108 -17.36 28.48 37.93
#